data_AF-X1UGX3-F1
#
_entry.id   AF-X1UGX3-F1
#
_cell.length_a   1.000
_cell.length_b   1.000
_cell.length_c   1.000
_cell.angle_alpha   90.00
_cell.angle_beta   90.00
_cell.angle_gamma   90.00
#
_symmetry.space_group_name_H-M   'P 1'
#
loop_
_entity.id
_entity.type
_entity.pdbx_description
1 polymer ?
#
loop_
_entity_poly.entity_id
_entity_poly.type
_entity_poly.pdbx_seq_one_letter_code
_entity_poly.pdbx_strand_id
1 'polypeptide(L)' 'ARYQTSGEAYEFANANLHKKKPDKNFKGVVVIKVTEVFDASRGENAGKLIAKG' A
#
# COMPACT_ATOMS: atom_id res chain seq x y z
N ALA A 1 -7.06 -5.52 6.23
CA ALA A 1 -6.81 -5.29 4.79
C ALA A 1 -7.96 -5.85 3.97
N ARG A 2 -8.15 -5.40 2.72
CA ARG A 2 -9.15 -5.94 1.79
C ARG A 2 -8.46 -6.33 0.48
N TYR A 3 -8.74 -7.54 -0.02
CA TYR A 3 -8.30 -7.95 -1.34
C TYR A 3 -9.39 -7.59 -2.36
N GLN A 4 -8.97 -7.00 -3.48
CA GLN A 4 -9.87 -6.58 -4.55
C GLN A 4 -9.35 -7.04 -5.89
N THR A 5 -10.23 -7.55 -6.75
CA THR A 5 -9.93 -7.96 -8.13
C THR A 5 -10.55 -7.03 -9.16
N SER A 6 -11.24 -5.99 -8.71
CA SER A 6 -11.90 -4.94 -9.51
C SER A 6 -12.13 -3.68 -8.66
N GLY A 7 -12.54 -2.59 -9.29
CA GLY A 7 -12.82 -1.30 -8.64
C GLY A 7 -11.62 -0.35 -8.65
N GLU A 8 -11.84 0.87 -8.13
CA GLU A 8 -10.94 2.01 -8.29
C GLU A 8 -9.49 1.71 -7.84
N ALA A 9 -9.30 1.09 -6.68
CA ALA A 9 -7.96 0.77 -6.18
C ALA A 9 -7.24 -0.25 -7.07
N TYR A 10 -7.98 -1.23 -7.62
CA TYR A 10 -7.44 -2.21 -8.55
C TYR A 10 -7.06 -1.54 -9.87
N GLU A 11 -7.95 -0.74 -10.45
CA GLU A 11 -7.72 -0.03 -11.72
C GLU A 11 -6.53 0.92 -11.63
N PHE A 12 -6.45 1.70 -10.54
CA PHE A 12 -5.34 2.60 -10.26
C PHE A 12 -4.00 1.86 -10.17
N ALA A 13 -3.93 0.78 -9.38
CA ALA A 13 -2.70 0.00 -9.22
C ALA A 13 -2.32 -0.68 -10.54
N ASN A 14 -3.30 -1.28 -11.23
CA ASN A 14 -3.09 -2.02 -12.45
C ASN A 14 -2.57 -1.12 -13.58
N ALA A 15 -3.13 0.07 -13.77
CA ALA A 15 -2.68 1.04 -14.76
C ALA A 15 -1.24 1.50 -14.50
N ASN A 16 -0.87 1.74 -13.24
CA ASN A 16 0.49 2.17 -12.90
C ASN A 16 1.52 1.06 -13.04
N LEU A 17 1.17 -0.18 -12.68
CA LEU A 17 2.10 -1.30 -12.79
C LEU A 17 2.32 -1.73 -14.24
N HIS A 18 1.31 -1.63 -15.10
CA HIS A 18 1.44 -1.94 -16.53
C HIS A 18 2.38 -0.97 -17.28
N LYS A 19 2.58 0.26 -16.80
CA LYS A 19 3.61 1.17 -17.36
C LYS A 19 5.02 0.59 -17.27
N LYS A 20 5.28 -0.27 -16.27
CA LYS A 20 6.59 -0.92 -16.03
C LYS A 20 6.60 -2.40 -16.41
N LYS A 21 5.43 -3.05 -16.39
CA LYS A 21 5.26 -4.49 -16.62
C LYS A 21 4.03 -4.72 -17.50
N PRO A 22 4.09 -4.36 -18.79
CA PRO A 22 2.92 -4.36 -19.68
C PRO A 22 2.33 -5.75 -19.93
N ASP A 23 3.15 -6.81 -19.88
CA ASP A 23 2.67 -8.18 -20.13
C ASP A 23 2.21 -8.90 -18.86
N LYS A 24 2.29 -8.24 -17.70
CA LYS A 24 1.99 -8.88 -16.42
C LYS A 24 0.49 -8.81 -16.12
N ASN A 25 -0.17 -9.95 -16.17
CA ASN A 25 -1.53 -10.08 -15.67
C ASN A 25 -1.58 -10.11 -14.12
N PHE A 26 -1.84 -8.95 -13.50
CA PHE A 26 -2.03 -8.83 -12.05
C PHE A 26 -3.39 -9.37 -11.62
N LYS A 27 -3.42 -10.19 -10.56
CA LYS A 27 -4.63 -10.94 -10.15
C LYS A 27 -5.54 -10.19 -9.17
N GLY A 28 -5.06 -9.07 -8.65
CA GLY A 28 -5.78 -8.25 -7.69
C GLY A 28 -4.83 -7.30 -6.95
N VAL A 29 -5.41 -6.54 -6.03
CA VAL A 29 -4.72 -5.57 -5.17
C VAL A 29 -5.10 -5.82 -3.71
N VAL A 30 -4.16 -5.56 -2.80
CA VAL A 30 -4.43 -5.54 -1.36
C VAL A 30 -4.50 -4.09 -0.92
N VAL A 31 -5.66 -3.68 -0.41
CA VAL A 31 -5.88 -2.35 0.17
C VAL A 31 -5.69 -2.42 1.68
N ILE A 32 -4.76 -1.63 2.19
CA ILE A 32 -4.42 -1.57 3.62
C ILE A 32 -4.86 -0.20 4.15
N LYS A 33 -5.67 -0.21 5.22
CA LYS A 33 -5.92 0.99 6.01
C LYS A 33 -4.79 1.12 7.03
N VAL A 34 -4.06 2.22 6.97
CA VAL A 34 -3.07 2.57 8.00
C VAL A 34 -3.81 3.16 9.20
N THR A 35 -3.60 2.60 10.38
CA THR A 35 -4.21 3.10 11.62
C THR A 35 -3.23 3.93 12.43
N GLU A 36 -1.97 3.50 12.49
CA GLU A 36 -0.91 4.14 13.26
C GLU A 36 0.42 4.00 12.52
N VAL A 37 1.27 5.01 12.62
CA VAL A 37 2.61 5.07 12.03
C VAL A 37 3.60 5.31 13.16
N PHE A 38 4.65 4.50 13.23
CA PHE A 38 5.69 4.60 14.27
C PHE A 38 7.07 4.80 13.66
N ASP A 39 7.98 5.43 14.40
CA ASP A 39 9.37 5.59 13.99
C ASP A 39 10.15 4.27 14.15
N ALA A 40 10.55 3.68 13.03
CA ALA A 40 11.34 2.46 13.00
C ALA A 40 12.86 2.71 13.05
N SER A 41 13.28 3.98 13.07
CA SER A 41 14.70 4.38 13.08
C SER A 41 15.33 4.10 14.43
N ARG A 42 16.64 3.83 14.43
CA ARG A 42 17.42 3.73 15.68
C ARG A 42 17.72 5.13 16.21
N GLY A 43 17.40 5.39 17.47
CA GLY A 43 17.68 6.66 18.14
C GLY A 43 16.66 7.00 19.21
N GLU A 44 16.70 8.25 19.69
CA GLU A 44 15.84 8.74 20.77
C GLU A 44 14.34 8.59 20.49
N ASN A 45 13.95 8.58 19.21
CA ASN A 45 12.57 8.49 18.78
C ASN A 45 12.13 7.08 18.39
N ALA A 46 12.98 6.06 18.54
CA ALA A 46 12.64 4.68 18.20
C ALA A 46 11.33 4.24 18.88
N GLY A 47 10.40 3.74 18.07
CA GLY A 47 9.09 3.25 18.52
C GLY A 47 8.09 4.35 18.87
N LYS A 48 8.42 5.64 18.73
CA LYS A 48 7.46 6.73 18.99
C LYS A 48 6.41 6.82 17.89
N LEU A 49 5.19 7.17 18.27
CA LEU A 49 4.07 7.40 17.35
C LEU A 49 4.34 8.67 16.52
N ILE A 50 4.25 8.53 15.21
CA ILE A 50 4.37 9.62 14.23
C ILE A 50 2.98 10.14 13.85
N ALA A 51 2.04 9.24 13.56
CA ALA A 51 0.71 9.62 13.09
C ALA A 51 -0.35 8.56 13.43
N LYS A 52 -1.61 8.99 13.48
CA LYS A 52 -2.79 8.14 13.68
C LYS A 52 -3.88 8.53 12.69
N GLY A 53 -4.58 7.53 12.13
CA GLY A 53 -5.64 7.69 11.11
C GLY A 53 -6.96 7.02 11.45
#